data_AF-A0A9D1ZJY3-F1
#
_entry.id   AF-A0A9D1ZJY3-F1
#
_cell.length_a   1.000
_cell.length_b   1.000
_cell.length_c   1.000
_cell.angle_alpha   90.00
_cell.angle_beta   90.00
_cell.angle_gamma   90.00
#
_symmetry.space_group_name_H-M   'P 1'
#
loop_
_entity.id
_entity.type
_entity.pdbx_description
1 polymer ?
#
loop_
_entity_poly.entity_id
_entity_poly.type
_entity_poly.pdbx_seq_one_letter_code
_entity_poly.pdbx_strand_id
1 'polypeptide(L)'
;MKQVGNMKLYSLEEVTDEIIGKKGTPERDDFDRKVEDALYAYRIGEAIRNARLKQNLTQEELGERIGVQKAQISRMERGYSISIPTMSRVFKALGIATATLDLGIAGKVALW
;
A
#
# COMPACT_ATOMS: atom_id res chain seq x y z
N MET A 1 -30.14 3.77 -3.03
CA MET A 1 -30.40 5.07 -2.42
C MET A 1 -31.31 4.84 -1.24
N LYS A 2 -30.90 5.25 -0.04
CA LYS A 2 -31.73 5.21 1.18
C LYS A 2 -32.05 6.64 1.59
N GLN A 3 -33.31 6.91 1.93
CA GLN A 3 -33.72 8.23 2.41
C GLN A 3 -33.85 8.23 3.93
N VAL A 4 -33.22 9.21 4.60
CA VAL A 4 -33.31 9.43 6.05
C VAL A 4 -33.75 10.87 6.27
N GLY A 5 -35.03 11.06 6.60
CA GLY A 5 -35.66 12.38 6.59
C GLY A 5 -35.60 13.02 5.20
N ASN A 6 -35.01 14.22 5.11
CA ASN A 6 -34.82 14.94 3.85
C ASN A 6 -33.46 14.65 3.17
N MET A 7 -32.60 13.83 3.77
CA MET A 7 -31.29 13.49 3.18
C MET A 7 -31.37 12.23 2.33
N LYS A 8 -30.75 12.29 1.14
CA LYS A 8 -30.53 11.14 0.26
C LYS A 8 -29.16 10.55 0.53
N LEU A 9 -29.12 9.27 0.89
CA LEU A 9 -27.90 8.50 1.10
C LEU A 9 -27.72 7.54 -0.07
N TYR A 10 -26.48 7.42 -0.53
CA TYR A 10 -26.08 6.49 -1.57
C TYR A 10 -25.05 5.52 -0.99
N SER A 11 -25.08 4.27 -1.44
CA SER A 11 -23.98 3.36 -1.14
C SER A 11 -22.75 3.76 -1.96
N LEU A 12 -21.57 3.34 -1.51
CA LEU A 12 -20.34 3.53 -2.28
C LEU A 12 -20.47 2.88 -3.67
N GLU A 13 -21.09 1.70 -3.76
CA GLU A 13 -21.28 1.01 -5.03
C GLU A 13 -22.18 1.82 -5.99
N GLU A 14 -23.27 2.40 -5.50
CA GLU A 14 -24.16 3.24 -6.31
C GLU A 14 -23.45 4.47 -6.88
N VAL A 15 -22.73 5.19 -6.03
CA VAL A 15 -21.98 6.38 -6.46
C VAL A 15 -20.88 6.00 -7.44
N THR A 16 -20.20 4.88 -7.21
CA THR A 16 -19.08 4.52 -8.07
C THR A 16 -19.54 3.95 -9.42
N ASP A 17 -20.67 3.23 -9.46
CA ASP A 17 -21.32 2.83 -10.70
C ASP A 17 -21.76 4.04 -11.54
N GLU A 18 -22.23 5.10 -10.89
CA GLU A 18 -22.67 6.34 -11.55
C GLU A 18 -21.48 7.16 -12.09
N ILE A 19 -20.40 7.28 -11.33
CA ILE A 19 -19.25 8.14 -11.69
C ILE A 19 -18.27 7.43 -12.64
N ILE A 20 -18.03 6.13 -12.41
CA ILE A 20 -16.96 5.37 -13.09
C ILE A 20 -17.52 4.36 -14.10
N GLY A 21 -18.74 3.88 -13.87
CA GLY A 21 -19.37 2.83 -14.67
C GLY A 21 -19.55 1.53 -13.88
N LYS A 22 -20.38 0.65 -14.43
CA LYS A 22 -20.74 -0.63 -13.81
C LYS A 22 -19.60 -1.64 -13.93
N LYS A 23 -19.53 -2.59 -13.00
CA LYS A 23 -18.57 -3.73 -13.07
C LYS A 23 -18.67 -4.46 -14.42
N GLY A 24 -17.51 -4.78 -15.00
CA GLY A 24 -17.40 -5.42 -16.31
C GLY A 24 -17.37 -4.44 -17.49
N THR A 25 -17.46 -3.13 -17.26
CA THR A 25 -17.08 -2.15 -18.30
C THR A 25 -15.57 -1.92 -18.30
N PRO A 26 -14.95 -1.64 -19.46
CA PRO A 26 -13.52 -1.39 -19.55
C PRO A 26 -13.01 -0.29 -18.60
N GLU A 27 -13.77 0.79 -18.45
CA GLU A 27 -13.43 1.92 -17.58
C GLU A 27 -13.43 1.50 -16.10
N ARG A 28 -14.44 0.70 -15.71
CA ARG A 28 -14.59 0.22 -14.35
C ARG A 28 -13.51 -0.80 -13.98
N ASP A 29 -13.22 -1.73 -14.89
CA ASP A 29 -12.19 -2.75 -14.68
C ASP A 29 -10.79 -2.13 -14.58
N ASP A 30 -10.49 -1.09 -15.37
CA ASP A 30 -9.24 -0.33 -15.24
C ASP A 30 -9.15 0.43 -13.91
N PHE A 31 -10.24 1.06 -13.47
CA PHE A 31 -10.30 1.72 -12.17
C PHE A 31 -10.07 0.74 -11.02
N ASP A 32 -10.80 -0.38 -11.00
CA ASP A 32 -10.70 -1.37 -9.92
C ASP A 32 -9.29 -1.98 -9.88
N ARG A 33 -8.68 -2.28 -11.04
CA ARG A 33 -7.27 -2.72 -11.13
C ARG A 33 -6.31 -1.70 -10.52
N LYS A 34 -6.45 -0.40 -10.87
CA LYS A 34 -5.60 0.67 -10.32
C LYS A 34 -5.75 0.81 -8.81
N VAL A 35 -6.97 0.66 -8.30
CA VAL A 35 -7.23 0.66 -6.85
C VAL A 35 -6.56 -0.54 -6.20
N GLU A 36 -6.63 -1.71 -6.80
CA GLU A 36 -5.99 -2.93 -6.30
C GLU A 36 -4.47 -2.79 -6.24
N ASP A 37 -3.85 -2.31 -7.33
CA ASP A 37 -2.41 -2.05 -7.40
C ASP A 37 -1.96 -1.05 -6.32
N ALA A 38 -2.71 0.04 -6.14
CA ALA A 38 -2.45 1.04 -5.11
C ALA A 38 -2.60 0.45 -3.70
N LEU A 39 -3.58 -0.43 -3.49
CA LEU A 39 -3.80 -1.08 -2.20
C LEU A 39 -2.64 -2.01 -1.83
N TYR A 40 -2.12 -2.80 -2.78
CA TYR A 40 -0.95 -3.65 -2.52
C TYR A 40 0.28 -2.83 -2.14
N ALA A 41 0.55 -1.75 -2.87
CA ALA A 41 1.66 -0.87 -2.58
C ALA A 41 1.51 -0.19 -1.21
N TYR A 42 0.29 0.26 -0.87
CA TYR A 42 -0.03 0.85 0.42
C TYR A 42 0.19 -0.13 1.58
N ARG A 43 -0.20 -1.40 1.45
CA ARG A 43 0.01 -2.43 2.49
C ARG A 43 1.49 -2.66 2.78
N ILE A 44 2.35 -2.60 1.76
CA ILE A 44 3.80 -2.66 1.94
C ILE A 44 4.31 -1.42 2.68
N GLY A 45 3.83 -0.23 2.29
CA GLY A 45 4.15 1.03 2.97
C GLY A 45 3.74 1.03 4.45
N GLU A 46 2.56 0.51 4.77
CA GLU A 46 2.11 0.31 6.14
C GLU A 46 2.98 -0.66 6.92
N ALA A 47 3.45 -1.75 6.31
CA ALA A 47 4.36 -2.68 6.97
C ALA A 47 5.68 -1.99 7.37
N ILE A 48 6.22 -1.13 6.50
CA ILE A 48 7.39 -0.29 6.80
C ILE A 48 7.09 0.65 7.98
N ARG A 49 5.97 1.39 7.89
CA ARG A 49 5.55 2.34 8.93
C ARG A 49 5.39 1.66 10.29
N ASN A 50 4.73 0.51 10.31
CA ASN A 50 4.48 -0.24 11.53
C ASN A 50 5.78 -0.79 12.14
N ALA A 51 6.69 -1.32 11.31
CA ALA A 51 8.00 -1.78 11.78
C ALA A 51 8.84 -0.62 12.34
N ARG A 52 8.80 0.57 11.71
CA ARG A 52 9.45 1.79 12.20
C ARG A 52 8.88 2.23 13.56
N LEU A 53 7.56 2.32 13.67
CA LEU A 53 6.88 2.75 14.90
C LEU A 53 7.12 1.78 16.07
N LYS A 54 7.20 0.48 15.81
CA LYS A 54 7.57 -0.53 16.83
C LYS A 54 8.95 -0.30 17.44
N GLN A 55 9.84 0.40 16.73
CA GLN A 55 11.17 0.77 17.22
C GLN A 55 11.24 2.22 17.73
N ASN A 56 10.11 2.92 17.83
CA ASN A 56 10.02 4.33 18.23
C ASN A 56 10.84 5.28 17.35
N LEU A 57 11.00 4.97 16.07
CA LEU A 57 11.77 5.81 15.14
C LEU A 57 10.89 6.82 14.42
N THR A 58 11.42 8.00 14.19
CA THR A 58 10.91 8.99 13.24
C THR A 58 11.25 8.58 11.80
N GLN A 59 10.54 9.16 10.83
CA GLN A 59 10.86 8.95 9.41
C GLN A 59 12.26 9.47 9.04
N GLU A 60 12.77 10.44 9.79
CA GLU A 60 14.10 11.02 9.58
C GLU A 60 15.19 10.08 10.07
N GLU A 61 15.07 9.54 11.28
CA GLU A 61 16.00 8.54 11.82
C GLU A 61 16.03 7.25 10.98
N LEU A 62 14.88 6.80 10.47
CA LEU A 62 14.88 5.68 9.53
C LEU A 62 15.58 6.04 8.21
N GLY A 63 15.38 7.27 7.73
CA GLY A 63 16.06 7.80 6.55
C GLY A 63 17.57 7.79 6.72
N GLU A 64 18.07 8.32 7.83
CA GLU A 64 19.49 8.32 8.19
C GLU A 64 20.07 6.90 8.25
N ARG A 65 19.36 5.95 8.88
CA ARG A 65 19.79 4.54 8.96
C ARG A 65 20.00 3.87 7.60
N ILE A 66 19.22 4.26 6.59
CA ILE A 66 19.30 3.64 5.25
C ILE A 66 19.93 4.56 4.19
N GLY A 67 20.40 5.74 4.60
CA GLY A 67 21.04 6.72 3.72
C GLY A 67 20.08 7.38 2.72
N VAL A 68 18.85 7.69 3.12
CA VAL A 68 17.87 8.40 2.27
C VAL A 68 17.21 9.56 3.02
N GLN A 69 16.63 10.49 2.28
CA GLN A 69 15.92 11.62 2.89
C GLN A 69 14.59 11.18 3.51
N LYS A 70 14.17 11.87 4.58
CA LYS A 70 12.84 11.74 5.20
C LYS A 70 11.69 11.72 4.18
N ALA A 71 11.77 12.58 3.15
CA ALA A 71 10.76 12.65 2.09
C ALA A 71 10.60 11.32 1.34
N GLN A 72 11.70 10.59 1.15
CA GLN A 72 11.68 9.28 0.50
C GLN A 72 11.02 8.23 1.40
N ILE A 73 11.32 8.23 2.71
CA ILE A 73 10.62 7.37 3.69
C ILE A 73 9.11 7.66 3.70
N SER A 74 8.73 8.94 3.74
CA SER A 74 7.32 9.36 3.68
C SER A 74 6.61 8.90 2.40
N ARG A 75 7.30 8.87 1.25
CA ARG A 75 6.76 8.32 0.00
C ARG A 75 6.59 6.80 0.09
N MET A 76 7.59 6.09 0.59
CA MET A 76 7.54 4.64 0.75
C MET A 76 6.40 4.23 1.69
N GLU A 77 6.24 4.90 2.84
CA GLU A 77 5.16 4.58 3.78
C GLU A 77 3.76 4.83 3.23
N ARG A 78 3.63 5.65 2.18
CA ARG A 78 2.38 5.90 1.47
C ARG A 78 2.18 4.99 0.25
N GLY A 79 3.05 4.01 0.02
CA GLY A 79 2.96 3.08 -1.10
C GLY A 79 3.63 3.55 -2.40
N TYR A 80 4.42 4.64 -2.38
CA TYR A 80 5.04 5.18 -3.59
C TYR A 80 6.52 4.83 -3.68
N SER A 81 6.99 4.56 -4.91
CA SER A 81 8.42 4.34 -5.22
C SER A 81 9.08 3.22 -4.41
N ILE A 82 8.32 2.16 -4.12
CA ILE A 82 8.83 0.96 -3.45
C ILE A 82 9.25 -0.06 -4.50
N SER A 83 10.50 -0.50 -4.44
CA SER A 83 11.04 -1.62 -5.22
C SER A 83 11.55 -2.71 -4.29
N ILE A 84 11.68 -3.95 -4.77
CA ILE A 84 12.20 -5.06 -3.96
C ILE A 84 13.56 -4.72 -3.31
N PRO A 85 14.56 -4.13 -4.02
CA PRO A 85 15.82 -3.74 -3.39
C PRO A 85 15.67 -2.67 -2.31
N THR A 86 14.75 -1.72 -2.51
CA THR A 86 14.49 -0.65 -1.54
C THR A 86 13.82 -1.20 -0.29
N MET A 87 12.84 -2.07 -0.48
CA MET A 87 12.14 -2.78 0.59
C MET A 87 13.12 -3.64 1.41
N SER A 88 14.03 -4.36 0.74
CA SER A 88 15.08 -5.15 1.40
C SER A 88 15.97 -4.29 2.29
N ARG A 89 16.47 -3.15 1.80
CA ARG A 89 17.30 -2.22 2.58
C ARG A 89 16.57 -1.70 3.82
N VAL A 90 15.31 -1.27 3.65
CA VAL A 90 14.49 -0.74 4.74
C VAL A 90 14.25 -1.80 5.81
N PHE A 91 13.79 -2.99 5.42
CA PHE A 91 13.48 -4.04 6.39
C PHE A 91 14.73 -4.61 7.08
N LYS A 92 15.84 -4.75 6.37
CA LYS A 92 17.13 -5.11 6.99
C LYS A 92 17.59 -4.09 8.02
N ALA A 93 17.46 -2.80 7.74
CA ALA A 93 17.80 -1.73 8.69
C ALA A 93 16.83 -1.67 9.89
N LEU A 94 15.62 -2.22 9.73
CA LEU A 94 14.66 -2.46 10.80
C LEU A 94 14.87 -3.83 11.48
N GLY A 95 15.96 -4.55 11.20
CA GLY A 95 16.29 -5.82 11.86
C GLY A 95 15.44 -7.02 11.40
N ILE A 96 14.70 -6.89 10.29
CA ILE A 96 13.96 -8.01 9.69
C ILE A 96 14.92 -8.78 8.79
N ALA A 97 15.37 -9.93 9.32
CA ALA A 97 16.42 -10.74 8.71
C ALA A 97 15.99 -11.38 7.38
N THR A 98 14.73 -11.77 7.24
CA THR A 98 14.23 -12.48 6.05
C THR A 98 12.84 -12.00 5.65
N ALA A 99 12.55 -12.05 4.35
CA ALA A 99 11.19 -11.92 3.84
C ALA A 99 10.93 -12.95 2.75
N THR A 100 9.70 -13.43 2.66
CA THR A 100 9.27 -14.40 1.64
C THR A 100 8.08 -13.87 0.86
N LEU A 101 8.11 -14.00 -0.46
CA LEU A 101 6.95 -13.83 -1.32
C LEU A 101 6.28 -15.19 -1.50
N ASP A 102 5.01 -15.29 -1.14
CA ASP A 102 4.18 -16.48 -1.35
C ASP A 102 3.49 -16.36 -2.71
N LEU A 103 3.81 -17.26 -3.64
CA LEU A 103 3.26 -17.31 -4.99
C LEU A 103 2.14 -18.36 -5.12
N GLY A 104 1.62 -18.86 -3.99
CA GLY A 104 0.61 -19.91 -3.96
C GLY A 104 1.15 -21.21 -4.56
N ILE A 105 0.62 -21.61 -5.71
CA ILE A 105 0.96 -22.88 -6.37
C ILE A 105 2.44 -22.97 -6.79
N ALA A 106 3.08 -21.82 -7.03
CA ALA A 106 4.49 -21.77 -7.40
C ALA A 106 5.44 -21.78 -6.17
N GLY A 107 4.89 -21.88 -4.96
CA GLY A 107 5.66 -21.96 -3.72
C GLY A 107 6.12 -20.60 -3.18
N LYS A 108 7.16 -20.62 -2.34
CA LYS A 108 7.68 -19.43 -1.65
C LYS A 108 9.07 -19.07 -2.16
N VAL A 109 9.29 -17.78 -2.38
CA VAL A 109 10.59 -17.24 -2.80
C VAL A 109 11.13 -16.30 -1.72
N ALA A 110 12.35 -16.55 -1.25
CA ALA A 110 13.03 -15.63 -0.35
C ALA A 110 13.44 -14.36 -1.10
N LEU A 111 13.13 -13.20 -0.53
CA LEU A 111 13.47 -11.90 -1.11
C LEU A 111 14.84 -11.40 -0.64
N TRP A 112 15.23 -11.76 0.59
CA TRP A 112 16.55 -11.55 1.18
C TRP A 112 16.73 -12.32 2.48
#